data_AF-A0A812GAB3-F1
#
_entry.id   AF-A0A812GAB3-F1
#
_cell.length_a   1.000
_cell.length_b   1.000
_cell.length_c   1.000
_cell.angle_alpha   90.00
_cell.angle_beta   90.00
_cell.angle_gamma   90.00
#
_symmetry.space_group_name_H-M   'P 1'
#
loop_
_entity.id
_entity.type
_entity.pdbx_description
1 polymer ?
#
loop_
_entity_poly.entity_id
_entity_poly.type
_entity_poly.pdbx_seq_one_letter_code
_entity_poly.pdbx_strand_id
1 'polypeptide(L)'
;MFAAEGGISEPAQVLVTSSTNGFLEFIHDSISVDAMKKLYPGRTLAEIFRVAFADRLFEAKKNFIESSAAYSLVVYFLQVKDRHNGNLMLLTSGHVVHIDFGFMLSNSPGGNMAFENSPFKLTQEILDVMDGECSEQYEYFRTLLIRGFLEARKHMDRIVLQVRMMLTGSKMPCFREGADFVLSTLQDRFFCNLTEEACILALAERDASGVWLLCVAL
;
A
#
# COMPACT_ATOMS: atom_id res chain seq x y z
N MET A 1 -16.24 -0.53 -9.16
CA MET A 1 -16.98 -1.79 -8.93
C MET A 1 -16.20 -2.65 -7.94
N PHE A 2 -16.07 -2.16 -6.70
CA PHE A 2 -15.48 -2.88 -5.57
C PHE A 2 -16.39 -2.57 -4.38
N ALA A 3 -17.52 -3.27 -4.33
CA ALA A 3 -18.42 -3.25 -3.19
C ALA A 3 -19.00 -4.67 -3.13
N ALA A 4 -18.28 -5.55 -2.46
CA ALA A 4 -18.86 -6.77 -1.94
C ALA A 4 -19.42 -6.41 -0.56
N GLU A 5 -20.73 -6.56 -0.40
CA GLU A 5 -21.45 -6.33 0.84
C GLU A 5 -20.75 -7.06 2.00
N GLY A 6 -20.31 -6.30 3.02
CA GLY A 6 -19.73 -6.84 4.25
C GLY A 6 -18.23 -7.14 4.25
N GLY A 7 -17.47 -6.76 3.21
CA GLY A 7 -16.02 -6.96 3.14
C GLY A 7 -15.19 -5.80 3.72
N ILE A 8 -14.02 -6.13 4.26
CA ILE A 8 -12.99 -5.25 4.90
C ILE A 8 -12.34 -4.24 3.90
N SER A 9 -13.07 -3.83 2.87
CA SER A 9 -12.70 -2.72 1.99
C SER A 9 -13.04 -1.34 2.57
N GLU A 10 -13.64 -1.27 3.76
CA GLU A 10 -13.88 0.00 4.43
C GLU A 10 -12.63 0.43 5.23
N PRO A 11 -12.03 1.59 4.90
CA PRO A 11 -10.89 2.10 5.65
C PRO A 11 -11.31 2.38 7.11
N ALA A 12 -10.44 2.05 8.06
CA ALA A 12 -10.64 2.39 9.47
C ALA A 12 -10.94 3.89 9.63
N GLN A 13 -11.97 4.22 10.38
CA GLN A 13 -12.42 5.60 10.52
C GLN A 13 -11.45 6.43 11.36
N VAL A 14 -11.18 7.64 10.88
CA VAL A 14 -10.36 8.64 11.57
C VAL A 14 -11.21 9.88 11.81
N LEU A 15 -11.43 10.21 13.10
CA LEU A 15 -12.15 11.41 13.50
C LEU A 15 -11.18 12.43 14.08
N VAL A 16 -10.90 13.49 13.32
CA VAL A 16 -10.07 14.61 13.78
C VAL A 16 -10.92 15.53 14.67
N THR A 17 -10.48 15.75 15.91
CA THR A 17 -11.20 16.61 16.87
C THR A 17 -10.49 17.94 17.12
N SER A 18 -9.18 18.00 16.89
CA SER A 18 -8.38 19.22 16.93
C SER A 18 -7.16 19.07 16.02
N SER A 19 -6.28 20.08 15.99
CA SER A 19 -5.02 20.02 15.22
C SER A 19 -4.01 18.99 15.75
N THR A 20 -4.19 18.48 16.98
CA THR A 20 -3.27 17.51 17.61
C THR A 20 -3.97 16.27 18.13
N ASN A 21 -5.31 16.25 18.14
CA ASN A 21 -6.10 15.20 18.76
C ASN A 21 -7.10 14.63 17.76
N GLY A 22 -7.30 13.32 17.84
CA GLY A 22 -8.30 12.61 17.07
C GLY A 22 -8.54 11.22 17.65
N PHE A 23 -9.58 10.58 17.15
CA PHE A 23 -9.87 9.18 17.44
C PHE A 23 -9.60 8.35 16.19
N LEU A 24 -9.03 7.18 16.43
CA LEU A 24 -8.78 6.16 15.42
C LEU A 24 -9.64 4.96 15.78
N GLU A 25 -10.43 4.48 14.83
CA GLU A 25 -11.15 3.22 14.98
C GLU A 25 -10.15 2.07 15.17
N PHE A 26 -10.46 1.22 16.14
CA PHE A 26 -9.65 0.05 16.42
C PHE A 26 -9.94 -1.06 15.39
N ILE A 27 -8.89 -1.61 14.78
CA ILE A 27 -9.02 -2.71 13.84
C ILE A 27 -9.07 -4.02 14.63
N HIS A 28 -10.28 -4.54 14.80
CA HIS A 28 -10.53 -5.80 15.49
C HIS A 28 -9.86 -7.00 14.78
N ASP A 29 -9.62 -8.06 15.54
CA ASP A 29 -9.11 -9.35 15.06
C ASP A 29 -7.84 -9.24 14.20
N SER A 30 -6.95 -8.33 14.60
CA SER A 30 -5.72 -8.05 13.88
C SER A 30 -4.50 -8.07 14.80
N ILE A 31 -3.33 -8.37 14.23
CA ILE A 31 -2.04 -8.32 14.91
C ILE A 31 -1.01 -7.74 13.95
N SER A 32 -0.11 -6.88 14.44
CA SER A 32 0.97 -6.39 13.58
C SER A 32 1.94 -7.52 13.22
N VAL A 33 2.49 -7.48 12.00
CA VAL A 33 3.48 -8.46 11.55
C VAL A 33 4.70 -8.48 12.50
N ASP A 34 5.11 -7.32 13.01
CA ASP A 34 6.18 -7.24 14.02
C ASP A 34 5.83 -7.97 15.32
N ALA A 35 4.63 -7.73 15.88
CA ALA A 35 4.19 -8.43 17.09
C ALA A 35 4.06 -9.94 16.87
N MET A 36 3.53 -10.35 15.71
CA MET A 36 3.44 -11.76 15.31
C MET A 36 4.82 -12.42 15.28
N LYS A 37 5.83 -11.78 14.68
CA LYS A 37 7.19 -12.33 14.62
C LYS A 37 7.85 -12.44 16.00
N LYS A 38 7.53 -11.53 16.92
CA LYS A 38 7.98 -11.62 18.32
C LYS A 38 7.34 -12.80 19.06
N LEU A 39 6.10 -13.17 18.73
CA LEU A 39 5.43 -14.35 19.29
C LEU A 39 6.00 -15.67 18.75
N TYR A 40 6.51 -15.67 17.52
CA TYR A 40 7.07 -16.86 16.86
C TYR A 40 8.53 -16.64 16.42
N PRO A 41 9.47 -16.49 17.37
CA PRO A 41 10.85 -16.18 17.07
C PRO A 41 11.49 -17.27 16.19
N GLY A 42 12.22 -16.84 15.15
CA GLY A 42 12.92 -17.72 14.23
C GLY A 42 12.07 -18.34 13.11
N ARG A 43 10.75 -18.06 13.08
CA ARG A 43 9.89 -18.46 11.96
C ARG A 43 9.71 -17.31 10.96
N THR A 44 9.64 -17.66 9.69
CA THR A 44 9.28 -16.74 8.61
C THR A 44 7.79 -16.40 8.66
N LEU A 45 7.40 -15.26 8.06
CA LEU A 45 6.00 -14.89 7.95
C LEU A 45 5.18 -15.96 7.21
N ALA A 46 5.72 -16.53 6.14
CA ALA A 46 5.07 -17.59 5.37
C ALA A 46 4.83 -18.86 6.20
N GLU A 47 5.77 -19.27 7.06
CA GLU A 47 5.57 -20.41 7.96
C GLU A 47 4.49 -20.13 9.00
N ILE A 48 4.49 -18.94 9.60
CA ILE A 48 3.46 -18.55 10.57
C ILE A 48 2.09 -18.51 9.88
N PHE A 49 2.02 -17.94 8.67
CA PHE A 49 0.79 -17.86 7.88
C PHE A 49 0.22 -19.24 7.56
N ARG A 50 1.07 -20.19 7.11
CA ARG A 50 0.63 -21.57 6.82
C ARG A 50 0.06 -22.29 8.04
N VAL A 51 0.61 -22.05 9.22
CA VAL A 51 0.12 -22.64 10.47
C VAL A 51 -1.16 -21.95 10.94
N ALA A 52 -1.20 -20.62 10.92
CA ALA A 52 -2.31 -19.82 11.42
C ALA A 52 -3.59 -19.98 10.60
N PHE A 53 -3.47 -20.23 9.29
CA PHE A 53 -4.60 -20.39 8.38
C PHE A 53 -4.70 -21.81 7.79
N ALA A 54 -4.18 -22.82 8.49
CA ALA A 54 -4.08 -24.19 7.96
C ALA A 54 -5.43 -24.76 7.47
N ASP A 55 -6.53 -24.40 8.13
CA ASP A 55 -7.90 -24.80 7.82
C ASP A 55 -8.52 -24.09 6.60
N ARG A 56 -8.00 -22.91 6.24
CA ARG A 56 -8.55 -22.04 5.18
C ARG A 56 -7.47 -21.33 4.36
N LEU A 57 -6.35 -22.02 4.15
CA LEU A 57 -5.13 -21.43 3.61
C LEU A 57 -5.34 -20.79 2.23
N PHE A 58 -6.16 -21.41 1.39
CA PHE A 58 -6.48 -20.89 0.06
C PHE A 58 -7.20 -19.54 0.11
N GLU A 59 -8.25 -19.43 0.94
CA GLU A 59 -9.03 -18.21 1.09
C GLU A 59 -8.20 -17.11 1.77
N ALA A 60 -7.50 -17.44 2.87
CA ALA A 60 -6.66 -16.49 3.57
C ALA A 60 -5.55 -15.94 2.67
N LYS A 61 -4.91 -16.79 1.87
CA LYS A 61 -3.86 -16.38 0.94
C LYS A 61 -4.42 -15.50 -0.17
N LYS A 62 -5.60 -15.82 -0.71
CA LYS A 62 -6.28 -14.95 -1.67
C LYS A 62 -6.54 -13.56 -1.07
N ASN A 63 -7.10 -13.50 0.14
CA ASN A 63 -7.35 -12.26 0.86
C ASN A 63 -6.06 -11.46 1.10
N PHE A 64 -4.98 -12.15 1.49
CA PHE A 64 -3.66 -11.54 1.65
C PHE A 64 -3.17 -10.90 0.35
N ILE A 65 -3.27 -11.61 -0.77
CA ILE A 65 -2.83 -11.12 -2.09
C ILE A 65 -3.67 -9.93 -2.55
N GLU A 66 -5.00 -10.03 -2.46
CA GLU A 66 -5.91 -8.96 -2.91
C GLU A 66 -5.74 -7.68 -2.09
N SER A 67 -5.67 -7.80 -0.75
CA SER A 67 -5.43 -6.65 0.13
C SER A 67 -4.03 -6.06 -0.01
N SER A 68 -3.00 -6.91 -0.17
CA SER A 68 -1.64 -6.46 -0.46
C SER A 68 -1.65 -5.60 -1.73
N ALA A 69 -2.24 -6.10 -2.83
CA ALA A 69 -2.26 -5.39 -4.10
C ALA A 69 -3.00 -4.04 -4.03
N ALA A 70 -4.10 -3.98 -3.28
CA ALA A 70 -4.82 -2.73 -3.05
C ALA A 70 -3.97 -1.71 -2.29
N TYR A 71 -3.33 -2.12 -1.19
CA TYR A 71 -2.48 -1.23 -0.40
C TYR A 71 -1.19 -0.84 -1.13
N SER A 72 -0.63 -1.70 -1.97
CA SER A 72 0.48 -1.36 -2.89
C SER A 72 0.17 -0.11 -3.70
N LEU A 73 -1.01 -0.06 -4.31
CA LEU A 73 -1.43 1.05 -5.15
C LEU A 73 -1.66 2.31 -4.30
N VAL A 74 -2.28 2.17 -3.12
CA VAL A 74 -2.47 3.30 -2.19
C VAL A 74 -1.13 3.90 -1.78
N VAL A 75 -0.17 3.06 -1.40
CA VAL A 75 1.17 3.50 -0.99
C VAL A 75 1.91 4.15 -2.15
N TYR A 76 1.87 3.58 -3.34
CA TYR A 76 2.45 4.18 -4.54
C TYR A 76 1.86 5.56 -4.85
N PHE A 77 0.54 5.66 -4.98
CA PHE A 77 -0.11 6.91 -5.38
C PHE A 77 0.04 7.99 -4.32
N LEU A 78 -0.09 7.65 -3.04
CA LEU A 78 0.00 8.63 -1.96
C LEU A 78 1.41 8.84 -1.44
N GLN A 79 2.41 8.12 -1.96
CA GLN A 79 3.80 8.17 -1.49
C GLN A 79 3.87 8.00 0.02
N VAL A 80 3.14 7.00 0.54
CA VAL A 80 3.19 6.64 1.97
C VAL A 80 4.59 6.12 2.26
N LYS A 81 5.20 6.56 3.34
CA LYS A 81 6.57 6.19 3.76
C LYS A 81 6.51 5.46 5.09
N ASP A 82 7.69 5.09 5.60
CA ASP A 82 7.82 4.38 6.88
C ASP A 82 7.01 3.08 6.92
N ARG A 83 7.12 2.28 5.85
CA ARG A 83 6.45 0.98 5.74
C ARG A 83 7.34 -0.11 6.31
N HIS A 84 7.09 -0.47 7.56
CA HIS A 84 7.77 -1.54 8.27
C HIS A 84 6.77 -2.54 8.87
N ASN A 85 7.22 -3.70 9.33
CA ASN A 85 6.36 -4.77 9.87
C ASN A 85 5.45 -4.34 11.04
N GLY A 86 5.81 -3.29 11.79
CA GLY A 86 4.93 -2.68 12.81
C GLY A 86 3.69 -1.95 12.25
N ASN A 87 3.73 -1.51 10.99
CA ASN A 87 2.67 -0.76 10.31
C ASN A 87 1.81 -1.63 9.38
N LEU A 88 2.09 -2.94 9.37
CA LEU A 88 1.33 -3.94 8.63
C LEU A 88 0.57 -4.80 9.65
N MET A 89 -0.76 -4.76 9.59
CA MET A 89 -1.65 -5.56 10.42
C MET A 89 -2.14 -6.76 9.62
N LEU A 90 -2.01 -7.97 10.16
CA LEU A 90 -2.61 -9.17 9.59
C LEU A 90 -3.90 -9.49 10.35
N LEU A 91 -5.02 -9.60 9.62
CA LEU A 91 -6.31 -9.94 10.18
C LEU A 91 -6.51 -11.45 10.22
N THR A 92 -7.38 -11.91 11.11
CA THR A 92 -7.83 -13.31 11.15
C THR A 92 -8.57 -13.75 9.89
N SER A 93 -8.95 -12.85 9.00
CA SER A 93 -9.48 -13.17 7.67
C SER A 93 -8.39 -13.43 6.61
N GLY A 94 -7.11 -13.21 6.94
CA GLY A 94 -5.98 -13.30 6.02
C GLY A 94 -5.65 -11.99 5.30
N HIS A 95 -6.47 -10.94 5.44
CA HIS A 95 -6.18 -9.63 4.87
C HIS A 95 -4.99 -8.97 5.56
N VAL A 96 -4.15 -8.26 4.79
CA VAL A 96 -3.18 -7.31 5.33
C VAL A 96 -3.74 -5.89 5.24
N VAL A 97 -3.60 -5.14 6.33
CA VAL A 97 -4.06 -3.75 6.45
C VAL A 97 -2.89 -2.86 6.83
N HIS A 98 -2.67 -1.80 6.06
CA HIS A 98 -1.65 -0.80 6.39
C HIS A 98 -2.25 0.21 7.39
N ILE A 99 -1.51 0.49 8.46
CA ILE A 99 -1.84 1.51 9.45
C ILE A 99 -0.75 2.59 9.50
N ASP A 100 -1.01 3.66 10.24
CA ASP A 100 -0.10 4.80 10.42
C ASP A 100 0.30 5.46 9.09
N PHE A 101 -0.50 6.41 8.61
CA PHE A 101 -0.23 7.17 7.39
C PHE A 101 0.47 8.52 7.68
N GLY A 102 1.19 8.64 8.80
CA GLY A 102 1.79 9.90 9.26
C GLY A 102 2.81 10.51 8.29
N PHE A 103 3.44 9.69 7.44
CA PHE A 103 4.37 10.12 6.40
C PHE A 103 3.81 9.78 5.03
N MET A 104 3.32 10.80 4.31
CA MET A 104 2.77 10.66 2.97
C MET A 104 3.09 11.89 2.10
N LEU A 105 2.92 11.76 0.79
CA LEU A 105 3.18 12.79 -0.21
C LEU A 105 4.62 13.32 -0.09
N SER A 106 4.79 14.62 0.17
CA SER A 106 6.12 15.21 0.34
C SER A 106 6.73 14.99 1.73
N ASN A 107 5.94 14.54 2.73
CA ASN A 107 6.46 14.35 4.10
C ASN A 107 7.42 13.15 4.14
N SER A 108 8.50 13.23 4.92
CA SER A 108 9.45 12.14 5.14
C SER A 108 9.91 12.08 6.60
N PRO A 109 10.13 10.88 7.16
CA PRO A 109 10.77 10.76 8.46
C PRO A 109 12.21 11.30 8.37
N GLY A 110 12.64 12.10 9.35
CA GLY A 110 14.01 12.62 9.42
C GLY A 110 14.31 13.90 8.61
N GLY A 111 13.31 14.54 8.00
CA GLY A 111 13.46 15.90 7.45
C GLY A 111 14.20 16.00 6.12
N ASN A 112 13.73 15.28 5.09
CA ASN A 112 14.26 15.29 3.72
C ASN A 112 15.72 14.81 3.57
N MET A 113 16.34 14.23 4.60
CA MET A 113 17.44 13.29 4.38
C MET A 113 16.89 12.18 3.49
N ALA A 114 17.54 11.92 2.36
CA ALA A 114 17.13 11.02 1.28
C ALA A 114 16.98 9.54 1.73
N PHE A 115 16.05 9.30 2.65
CA PHE A 115 15.59 8.00 3.10
C PHE A 115 14.66 7.47 2.03
N GLU A 116 15.19 6.51 1.27
CA GLU A 116 14.50 5.61 0.34
C GLU A 116 13.54 6.27 -0.66
N ASN A 117 13.97 6.33 -1.92
CA ASN A 117 13.12 6.67 -3.08
C ASN A 117 11.98 5.66 -3.35
N SER A 118 11.74 4.72 -2.45
CA SER A 118 10.88 3.54 -2.61
C SER A 118 9.79 3.57 -1.53
N PRO A 119 8.54 3.94 -1.86
CA PRO A 119 7.46 4.14 -0.88
C PRO A 119 6.98 2.86 -0.17
N PHE A 120 7.29 1.68 -0.70
CA PHE A 120 7.18 0.38 -0.02
C PHE A 120 8.22 -0.53 -0.70
N LYS A 121 8.76 -1.54 0.01
CA LYS A 121 9.70 -2.55 -0.53
C LYS A 121 9.15 -3.99 -0.42
N LEU A 122 9.03 -4.72 -1.53
CA LEU A 122 8.23 -5.93 -1.65
C LEU A 122 9.09 -6.98 -1.02
N THR A 123 8.92 -7.10 0.29
CA THR A 123 9.88 -7.89 1.05
C THR A 123 9.79 -9.33 0.60
N GLN A 124 10.93 -10.03 0.64
CA GLN A 124 10.95 -11.47 0.43
C GLN A 124 9.94 -12.18 1.35
N GLU A 125 9.70 -11.65 2.55
CA GLU A 125 8.71 -12.21 3.48
C GLU A 125 7.28 -12.18 2.94
N ILE A 126 6.90 -11.11 2.23
CA ILE A 126 5.58 -10.99 1.57
C ILE A 126 5.52 -11.91 0.35
N LEU A 127 6.59 -11.95 -0.46
CA LEU A 127 6.69 -12.85 -1.61
C LEU A 127 6.60 -14.32 -1.21
N ASP A 128 7.20 -14.70 -0.09
CA ASP A 128 7.19 -16.08 0.41
C ASP A 128 5.79 -16.53 0.84
N VAL A 129 4.93 -15.61 1.33
CA VAL A 129 3.50 -15.89 1.57
C VAL A 129 2.77 -16.16 0.25
N MET A 130 3.20 -15.48 -0.83
CA MET A 130 2.75 -15.70 -2.20
C MET A 130 3.48 -16.87 -2.89
N ASP A 131 4.21 -17.71 -2.16
CA ASP A 131 4.98 -18.86 -2.68
C ASP A 131 6.09 -18.49 -3.69
N GLY A 132 6.56 -17.24 -3.70
CA GLY A 132 7.73 -16.76 -4.44
C GLY A 132 7.43 -16.12 -5.80
N GLU A 133 8.46 -15.56 -6.43
CA GLU A 133 8.35 -14.73 -7.66
C GLU A 133 7.92 -15.51 -8.92
N CYS A 134 8.05 -16.83 -8.93
CA CYS A 134 7.68 -17.66 -10.09
C CYS A 134 6.32 -18.36 -9.90
N SER A 135 5.57 -18.01 -8.86
CA SER A 135 4.31 -18.67 -8.51
C SER A 135 3.12 -18.09 -9.27
N GLU A 136 2.06 -18.89 -9.43
CA GLU A 136 0.78 -18.40 -9.98
C GLU A 136 0.15 -17.34 -9.08
N GLN A 137 0.41 -17.41 -7.77
CA GLN A 137 -0.09 -16.48 -6.76
C GLN A 137 0.54 -15.09 -6.93
N TYR A 138 1.83 -15.03 -7.24
CA TYR A 138 2.51 -13.78 -7.55
C TYR A 138 2.08 -13.21 -8.91
N GLU A 139 1.88 -14.05 -9.93
CA GLU A 139 1.31 -13.60 -11.21
C GLU A 139 -0.12 -13.04 -11.05
N TYR A 140 -0.91 -13.64 -10.17
CA TYR A 140 -2.22 -13.12 -9.82
C TYR A 140 -2.12 -11.74 -9.15
N PHE A 141 -1.21 -11.59 -8.18
CA PHE A 141 -0.90 -10.30 -7.55
C PHE A 141 -0.51 -9.23 -8.57
N ARG A 142 0.40 -9.54 -9.51
CA ARG A 142 0.80 -8.62 -10.59
C ARG A 142 -0.38 -8.20 -11.46
N THR A 143 -1.25 -9.15 -11.81
CA THR A 143 -2.47 -8.88 -12.58
C THR A 143 -3.39 -7.90 -11.85
N LEU A 144 -3.55 -8.07 -10.53
CA LEU A 144 -4.35 -7.16 -9.71
C LEU A 144 -3.75 -5.75 -9.67
N LEU A 145 -2.43 -5.62 -9.53
CA LEU A 145 -1.76 -4.32 -9.54
C LEU A 145 -2.00 -3.57 -10.85
N ILE A 146 -1.80 -4.23 -12.01
CA ILE A 146 -2.00 -3.61 -13.31
C ILE A 146 -3.46 -3.18 -13.48
N ARG A 147 -4.41 -4.07 -13.18
CA ARG A 147 -5.85 -3.77 -13.29
C ARG A 147 -6.26 -2.63 -12.36
N GLY A 148 -5.82 -2.68 -11.11
CA GLY A 148 -6.12 -1.65 -10.11
C GLY A 148 -5.49 -0.30 -10.47
N PHE A 149 -4.27 -0.28 -11.00
CA PHE A 149 -3.62 0.93 -11.49
C PHE A 149 -4.39 1.55 -12.64
N LEU A 150 -4.74 0.76 -13.66
CA LEU A 150 -5.49 1.25 -14.82
C LEU A 150 -6.88 1.78 -14.42
N GLU A 151 -7.52 1.15 -13.43
CA GLU A 151 -8.78 1.67 -12.89
C GLU A 151 -8.56 2.97 -12.12
N ALA A 152 -7.56 3.05 -11.24
CA ALA A 152 -7.22 4.28 -10.52
C ALA A 152 -6.92 5.45 -11.48
N ARG A 153 -6.26 5.16 -12.59
CA ARG A 153 -5.96 6.12 -13.67
C ARG A 153 -7.23 6.76 -14.26
N LYS A 154 -8.32 6.01 -14.42
CA LYS A 154 -9.62 6.57 -14.88
C LYS A 154 -10.24 7.54 -13.88
N HIS A 155 -9.88 7.44 -12.59
CA HIS A 155 -10.40 8.28 -11.50
C HIS A 155 -9.38 9.28 -10.98
N MET A 156 -8.26 9.50 -11.69
CA MET A 156 -7.18 10.41 -11.28
C MET A 156 -7.72 11.78 -10.86
N ASP A 157 -8.55 12.41 -11.68
CA ASP A 157 -9.05 13.77 -11.42
C ASP A 157 -9.79 13.86 -10.07
N ARG A 158 -10.54 12.80 -9.69
CA ARG A 158 -11.23 12.74 -8.41
C ARG A 158 -10.24 12.63 -7.25
N ILE A 159 -9.21 11.80 -7.38
CA ILE A 159 -8.18 11.61 -6.35
C ILE A 159 -7.38 12.90 -6.17
N VAL A 160 -6.91 13.50 -7.26
CA VAL A 160 -6.14 14.76 -7.26
C VAL A 160 -6.97 15.90 -6.70
N LEU A 161 -8.27 15.97 -7.02
CA LEU A 161 -9.17 17.00 -6.49
C LEU A 161 -9.30 16.90 -4.96
N GLN A 162 -9.41 15.70 -4.38
CA GLN A 162 -9.45 15.54 -2.92
C GLN A 162 -8.19 16.12 -2.26
N VAL A 163 -7.01 15.79 -2.79
CA VAL A 163 -5.73 16.31 -2.29
C VAL A 163 -5.66 17.83 -2.45
N ARG A 164 -6.11 18.36 -3.60
CA ARG A 164 -6.18 19.81 -3.87
C ARG A 164 -7.07 20.55 -2.87
N MET A 165 -8.22 20.00 -2.51
CA MET A 165 -9.11 20.64 -1.53
C MET A 165 -8.47 20.70 -0.14
N MET A 166 -7.73 19.66 0.26
CA MET A 166 -7.03 19.62 1.55
C MET A 166 -5.80 20.53 1.62
N LEU A 167 -5.26 20.97 0.47
CA LEU A 167 -4.08 21.84 0.39
C LEU A 167 -4.37 23.28 0.84
N THR A 168 -5.58 23.79 0.62
CA THR A 168 -5.90 25.21 0.79
C THR A 168 -5.87 25.60 2.28
N GLY A 169 -4.86 26.37 2.68
CA GLY A 169 -4.68 26.82 4.06
C GLY A 169 -4.08 25.79 5.01
N SER A 170 -3.64 24.63 4.50
CA SER A 170 -3.05 23.57 5.32
C SER A 170 -1.61 23.89 5.71
N LYS A 171 -1.29 23.65 6.98
CA LYS A 171 0.08 23.74 7.54
C LYS A 171 0.72 22.36 7.72
N MET A 172 0.14 21.32 7.13
CA MET A 172 0.60 19.95 7.32
C MET A 172 1.95 19.72 6.64
N PRO A 173 2.88 18.95 7.26
CA PRO A 173 4.20 18.68 6.69
C PRO A 173 4.17 18.05 5.29
N CYS A 174 3.13 17.29 4.95
CA CYS A 174 2.94 16.65 3.65
C CYS A 174 2.72 17.62 2.48
N PHE A 175 2.54 18.92 2.76
CA PHE A 175 2.37 19.98 1.77
C PHE A 175 3.49 21.03 1.82
N ARG A 176 4.58 20.76 2.54
CA ARG A 176 5.68 21.73 2.74
C ARG A 176 6.34 22.18 1.43
N GLU A 177 6.47 21.29 0.46
CA GLU A 177 7.09 21.57 -0.85
C GLU A 177 6.18 22.41 -1.78
N GLY A 178 4.99 22.79 -1.34
CA GLY A 178 4.05 23.61 -2.09
C GLY A 178 2.99 22.81 -2.84
N ALA A 179 1.86 23.47 -3.11
CA ALA A 179 0.69 22.84 -3.73
C ALA A 179 0.99 22.33 -5.14
N ASP A 180 1.65 23.14 -5.96
CA ASP A 180 1.94 22.78 -7.36
C ASP A 180 2.84 21.56 -7.44
N PHE A 181 3.91 21.50 -6.62
CA PHE A 181 4.81 20.35 -6.58
C PHE A 181 4.11 19.05 -6.16
N VAL A 182 3.32 19.10 -5.08
CA VAL A 182 2.62 17.91 -4.59
C VAL A 182 1.59 17.40 -5.60
N LEU A 183 0.84 18.32 -6.22
CA LEU A 183 -0.19 17.97 -7.20
C LEU A 183 0.42 17.48 -8.52
N SER A 184 1.48 18.12 -9.03
CA SER A 184 2.15 17.68 -10.26
C SER A 184 2.77 16.30 -10.06
N THR A 185 3.52 16.09 -8.98
CA THR A 185 4.13 14.79 -8.68
C THR A 185 3.08 13.71 -8.49
N LEU A 186 1.91 14.03 -7.90
CA LEU A 186 0.78 13.10 -7.80
C LEU A 186 0.21 12.75 -9.17
N GLN A 187 0.00 13.74 -10.04
CA GLN A 187 -0.52 13.53 -11.39
C GLN A 187 0.44 12.70 -12.26
N ASP A 188 1.75 12.99 -12.19
CA ASP A 188 2.78 12.31 -12.98
C ASP A 188 2.80 10.79 -12.71
N ARG A 189 2.46 10.38 -11.48
CA ARG A 189 2.38 8.95 -11.09
C ARG A 189 1.26 8.18 -11.79
N PHE A 190 0.27 8.84 -12.38
CA PHE A 190 -0.82 8.14 -13.08
C PHE A 190 -0.48 7.80 -14.55
N PHE A 191 0.67 8.27 -15.06
CA PHE A 191 1.09 8.06 -16.46
C PHE A 191 0.01 8.42 -17.48
N CYS A 192 -0.73 9.50 -17.23
CA CYS A 192 -1.84 9.93 -18.08
C CYS A 192 -1.42 10.33 -19.50
N ASN A 193 -0.14 10.67 -19.70
CA ASN A 193 0.46 10.95 -20.99
C ASN A 193 0.77 9.71 -21.83
N LEU A 194 0.76 8.50 -21.25
CA LEU A 194 1.04 7.25 -21.97
C LEU A 194 -0.25 6.62 -22.50
N THR A 195 -0.18 5.81 -23.56
CA THR A 195 -1.31 4.94 -23.93
C THR A 195 -1.52 3.87 -22.85
N GLU A 196 -2.65 3.17 -22.86
CA GLU A 196 -2.89 2.05 -21.94
C GLU A 196 -1.82 0.96 -22.10
N GLU A 197 -1.49 0.59 -23.35
CA GLU A 197 -0.43 -0.38 -23.66
C GLU A 197 0.95 0.07 -23.16
N ALA A 198 1.34 1.32 -23.45
CA ALA A 198 2.62 1.86 -22.99
C ALA A 198 2.69 1.95 -21.45
N CYS A 199 1.56 2.23 -20.80
CA CYS A 199 1.46 2.20 -19.34
C CYS A 199 1.64 0.78 -18.80
N ILE A 200 0.98 -0.22 -19.39
CA ILE A 200 1.15 -1.62 -18.97
C ILE A 200 2.61 -2.05 -19.13
N LEU A 201 3.26 -1.70 -20.24
CA LEU A 201 4.68 -1.97 -20.46
C LEU A 201 5.55 -1.29 -19.41
N ALA A 202 5.33 -0.01 -19.11
CA ALA A 202 6.08 0.72 -18.08
C ALA A 202 5.89 0.12 -16.67
N LEU A 203 4.69 -0.36 -16.34
CA LEU A 203 4.41 -1.05 -15.08
C LEU A 203 5.03 -2.45 -15.04
N ALA A 204 5.17 -3.07 -16.20
CA ALA A 204 5.75 -4.39 -16.41
C ALA A 204 7.21 -4.31 -16.87
N GLU A 205 7.92 -3.19 -16.68
CA GLU A 205 9.36 -3.09 -16.88
C GLU A 205 10.09 -3.13 -15.54
N ARG A 206 11.23 -3.83 -15.52
CA ARG A 206 12.16 -3.83 -14.38
C ARG A 206 12.98 -2.55 -14.44
N ASP A 207 13.08 -1.84 -13.34
CA ASP A 207 13.97 -0.69 -13.21
C ASP A 207 15.45 -1.14 -13.31
N ALA A 208 16.37 -0.17 -13.25
CA ALA A 208 17.81 -0.43 -13.35
C ALA A 208 18.37 -1.37 -12.25
N SER A 209 17.61 -1.65 -11.19
CA SER A 209 17.95 -2.61 -10.14
C SER A 209 17.38 -4.02 -10.40
N GLY A 210 16.67 -4.21 -11.52
CA GLY A 210 16.07 -5.49 -11.89
C GLY A 210 14.71 -5.74 -11.23
N VAL A 211 14.08 -4.72 -10.65
CA VAL A 211 12.84 -4.81 -9.86
C VAL A 211 11.71 -4.06 -10.57
N TRP A 212 10.51 -4.61 -10.62
CA TRP A 212 9.38 -3.98 -11.34
C TRP A 212 9.03 -2.60 -10.77
N LEU A 213 8.63 -1.65 -11.61
CA LEU A 213 8.31 -0.27 -11.19
C LEU A 213 7.28 -0.20 -10.05
N LEU A 214 6.33 -1.14 -10.02
CA LEU A 214 5.36 -1.29 -8.93
C LEU A 214 5.91 -2.10 -7.75
N CYS A 215 6.94 -2.93 -7.93
CA CYS A 215 7.65 -3.72 -6.91
C CYS A 215 8.79 -2.96 -6.20
N VAL A 216 9.08 -1.73 -6.61
CA VAL A 216 9.92 -0.74 -5.89
C VAL A 216 9.04 0.33 -5.22
N ALA A 217 7.75 0.34 -5.52
CA ALA A 217 6.75 1.08 -4.75
C ALA A 217 5.93 0.18 -3.82
N LEU A 218 6.38 -1.05 -3.71
CA LEU A 218 5.89 -2.15 -2.92
C LEU A 218 7.03 -2.71 -2.19
#